data_AF-A0AAP8GN04-F1
#
_entry.id   AF-A0AAP8GN04-F1
#
_cell.length_a   1.000
_cell.length_b   1.000
_cell.length_c   1.000
_cell.angle_alpha   90.00
_cell.angle_beta   90.00
_cell.angle_gamma   90.00
#
_symmetry.space_group_name_H-M   'P 1'
#
loop_
_entity.id
_entity.type
_entity.pdbx_description
1 polymer ?
#
loop_
_entity_poly.entity_id
_entity_poly.type
_entity_poly.pdbx_seq_one_letter_code
_entity_poly.pdbx_strand_id
1 'polypeptide(L)' 'MELNIITLMKAIIGGAGSGFALSGGLSMIIPAFTVTTGVAYLFAITGGLAMAGTYIFKKMSAGSAA' A
#
# COMPACT_ATOMS: atom_id res chain seq x y z
N MET A 1 16.52 -7.75 -14.33
CA MET A 1 15.89 -6.41 -14.41
C MET A 1 16.09 -5.73 -13.05
N GLU A 2 16.76 -4.57 -12.98
CA GLU A 2 17.19 -3.98 -11.70
C GLU A 2 16.01 -3.48 -10.83
N LEU A 3 16.16 -3.62 -9.53
CA LEU A 3 15.19 -3.20 -8.53
C LEU A 3 15.36 -1.68 -8.29
N ASN A 4 14.55 -0.88 -8.96
CA ASN A 4 14.65 0.57 -8.84
C ASN A 4 14.02 1.05 -7.52
N ILE A 5 14.87 1.54 -6.60
CA ILE A 5 14.48 2.08 -5.29
C ILE A 5 13.48 3.23 -5.40
N ILE A 6 13.58 4.09 -6.41
CA ILE A 6 12.64 5.21 -6.60
C ILE A 6 11.25 4.66 -6.91
N THR A 7 11.16 3.58 -7.68
CA THR A 7 9.88 2.93 -8.00
C THR A 7 9.30 2.23 -6.77
N LEU A 8 10.13 1.60 -5.95
CA LEU A 8 9.72 1.00 -4.68
C LEU A 8 9.19 2.07 -3.70
N MET A 9 9.89 3.20 -3.56
CA MET A 9 9.44 4.32 -2.72
C MET A 9 8.11 4.90 -3.21
N LYS A 10 7.94 5.09 -4.52
CA LYS A 10 6.66 5.54 -5.09
C LYS A 10 5.53 4.53 -4.83
N ALA A 11 5.82 3.22 -4.89
CA ALA A 11 4.85 2.18 -4.57
C ALA A 11 4.45 2.19 -3.10
N ILE A 12 5.40 2.41 -2.17
CA ILE A 12 5.11 2.53 -0.73
C ILE A 12 4.25 3.77 -0.46
N ILE A 13 4.64 4.93 -0.98
CA ILE A 13 3.90 6.18 -0.76
C ILE A 13 2.50 6.10 -1.39
N GLY A 14 2.40 5.57 -2.61
CA GLY A 14 1.12 5.36 -3.29
C GLY A 14 0.22 4.34 -2.57
N GLY A 15 0.81 3.26 -2.06
CA GLY A 15 0.11 2.27 -1.25
C GLY A 15 -0.33 2.79 0.11
N ALA A 16 0.47 3.64 0.76
CA ALA A 16 0.09 4.31 1.99
C ALA A 16 -1.09 5.26 1.76
N GLY A 17 -1.06 6.02 0.66
CA GLY A 17 -2.15 6.90 0.24
C GLY A 17 -3.45 6.14 -0.05
N SER A 18 -3.39 4.97 -0.70
CA SER A 18 -4.59 4.14 -0.92
C SER A 18 -5.14 3.55 0.38
N GLY A 19 -4.27 3.22 1.35
CA GLY A 19 -4.68 2.83 2.70
C GLY A 19 -5.45 3.93 3.44
N PHE A 20 -4.98 5.17 3.36
CA PHE A 20 -5.71 6.33 3.92
C PHE A 20 -7.04 6.57 3.20
N ALA A 21 -7.07 6.47 1.86
CA ALA A 21 -8.29 6.64 1.09
C ALA A 21 -9.34 5.56 1.43
N LEU A 22 -8.92 4.31 1.62
CA LEU A 22 -9.80 3.22 2.01
C LEU A 22 -10.37 3.40 3.41
N SER A 23 -9.52 3.71 4.39
CA SER A 23 -9.99 3.93 5.77
C SER A 23 -10.91 5.15 5.86
N GLY A 24 -10.55 6.27 5.23
CA GLY A 24 -11.42 7.46 5.16
C GLY A 24 -12.73 7.21 4.42
N GLY A 25 -12.70 6.49 3.29
CA GLY A 25 -13.90 6.11 2.54
C GLY A 25 -14.83 5.19 3.34
N LEU A 26 -14.27 4.25 4.11
CA LEU A 26 -15.04 3.39 5.02
C LEU A 26 -15.73 4.20 6.13
N SER A 27 -15.08 5.25 6.65
CA SER A 27 -15.68 6.15 7.65
C SER A 27 -16.85 6.96 7.09
N MET A 28 -16.80 7.31 5.80
CA MET A 28 -17.90 8.01 5.11
C MET A 28 -19.12 7.11 4.87
N ILE A 29 -18.90 5.81 4.64
CA ILE A 29 -19.97 4.83 4.39
C ILE A 29 -20.58 4.32 5.70
N ILE A 30 -19.74 4.12 6.72
CA ILE A 30 -20.14 3.58 8.02
C ILE A 30 -19.82 4.66 9.07
N PRO A 31 -20.80 5.52 9.43
CA PRO A 31 -20.56 6.62 10.36
C PRO A 31 -20.12 6.18 11.77
N ALA A 32 -20.43 4.93 12.14
CA ALA A 32 -19.98 4.32 13.39
C ALA A 32 -18.51 3.84 13.34
N PHE A 33 -17.91 3.78 12.15
CA PHE A 33 -16.52 3.40 11.95
C PHE A 33 -15.62 4.63 12.10
N THR A 34 -15.24 4.92 13.34
CA THR A 34 -14.34 6.02 13.66
C THR A 34 -12.92 5.64 13.27
N VAL A 35 -12.38 6.28 12.23
CA VAL A 35 -10.98 6.13 11.84
C VAL A 35 -10.13 6.90 12.85
N THR A 36 -9.67 6.20 13.88
CA THR A 36 -8.68 6.75 14.80
C THR A 36 -7.32 6.82 14.11
N THR A 37 -6.44 7.69 14.60
CA THR A 37 -5.08 7.87 14.05
C THR A 37 -4.32 6.55 13.96
N GLY A 38 -4.48 5.66 14.96
CA GLY A 38 -3.86 4.34 14.97
C GLY A 38 -4.37 3.43 13.84
N VAL A 39 -5.69 3.42 13.60
CA VAL A 39 -6.28 2.63 12.51
C VAL A 39 -5.83 3.17 11.14
N ALA A 40 -5.80 4.50 10.98
CA ALA A 40 -5.36 5.13 9.74
C ALA A 40 -3.90 4.75 9.39
N TYR A 41 -3.00 4.76 10.38
CA TYR A 41 -1.62 4.32 10.20
C TYR A 41 -1.50 2.84 9.88
N LEU A 42 -2.30 1.97 10.51
CA LEU A 42 -2.32 0.55 10.17
C LEU A 42 -2.72 0.33 8.71
N PHE A 43 -3.79 0.98 8.25
CA PHE A 43 -4.21 0.90 6.84
C PHE A 43 -3.15 1.46 5.88
N ALA A 44 -2.47 2.54 6.25
CA ALA A 44 -1.37 3.09 5.46
C ALA A 44 -0.17 2.14 5.38
N ILE A 45 0.22 1.52 6.49
CA ILE A 45 1.30 0.52 6.54
C ILE A 45 0.92 -0.69 5.69
N THR A 46 -0.30 -1.23 5.85
CA THR A 46 -0.77 -2.38 5.08
C THR A 46 -0.85 -2.07 3.59
N GLY A 47 -1.37 -0.91 3.21
CA GLY A 47 -1.44 -0.50 1.80
C GLY A 47 -0.06 -0.28 1.17
N GLY A 48 0.86 0.34 1.91
CA GLY A 48 2.25 0.53 1.50
C GLY A 48 3.00 -0.79 1.33
N LEU A 49 2.86 -1.71 2.29
CA LEU A 49 3.47 -3.04 2.25
C LEU A 49 2.86 -3.91 1.14
N ALA A 50 1.55 -3.84 0.90
CA ALA A 50 0.90 -4.59 -0.16
C ALA A 50 1.41 -4.14 -1.56
N MET A 51 1.52 -2.83 -1.79
CA MET A 51 2.02 -2.29 -3.06
C MET A 51 3.53 -2.52 -3.25
N ALA A 52 4.32 -2.37 -2.19
CA ALA A 52 5.75 -2.69 -2.21
C ALA A 52 5.99 -4.19 -2.43
N GLY A 53 5.23 -5.02 -1.71
CA GLY A 53 5.28 -6.47 -1.79
C GLY A 53 4.90 -6.97 -3.18
N THR A 54 3.82 -6.46 -3.77
CA THR A 54 3.44 -6.81 -5.15
C THR A 54 4.45 -6.34 -6.19
N TYR A 55 5.08 -5.18 -6.02
CA TYR A 55 6.17 -4.73 -6.89
C TYR A 55 7.38 -5.67 -6.82
N ILE A 56 7.80 -6.04 -5.61
CA ILE A 56 8.91 -6.97 -5.36
C ILE A 56 8.58 -8.38 -5.89
N PHE A 57 7.38 -8.89 -5.61
CA PHE A 57 6.91 -10.20 -6.10
C PHE A 57 6.84 -10.25 -7.61
N LYS A 58 6.26 -9.23 -8.25
CA LYS A 58 6.16 -9.17 -9.71
C LYS A 58 7.55 -9.09 -10.35
N LYS A 59 8.49 -8.40 -9.70
CA LYS A 59 9.87 -8.29 -10.16
C LYS A 59 10.65 -9.60 -9.98
N MET A 60 10.47 -10.32 -8.87
CA MET A 60 11.05 -11.64 -8.64
C MET A 60 10.43 -12.71 -9.57
N SER A 61 9.11 -12.72 -9.73
CA SER A 61 8.40 -13.64 -10.63
C SER A 61 8.76 -13.41 -12.09
N ALA A 62 8.92 -12.16 -12.53
CA ALA A 62 9.42 -11.83 -13.87
C ALA A 62 10.90 -12.20 -14.09
N GLY A 63 11.64 -12.55 -13.03
CA GLY A 63 13.00 -13.08 -13.10
C GLY A 63 13.08 -14.61 -13.22
N SER A 64 11.97 -15.34 -13.05
CA SER A 64 11.92 -16.80 -13.18
C SER A 64 11.53 -17.28 -14.60
N ALA A 65 11.37 -16.35 -15.54
CA ALA A 65 11.00 -16.62 -16.94
C ALA A 65 12.08 -16.18 -17.94
N ALA A 66 13.33 -16.03 -17.50
CA ALA A 66 14.48 -15.76 -18.35
C ALA A 66 15.64 -16.70 -17.98
#